data_AF-A0A1X1GF22-F1
#
_entry.id   AF-A0A1X1GF22-F1
#
_cell.length_a   1.000
_cell.length_b   1.000
_cell.length_c   1.000
_cell.angle_alpha   90.00
_cell.angle_beta   90.00
_cell.angle_gamma   90.00
#
_symmetry.space_group_name_H-M   'P 1'
#
loop_
_entity.id
_entity.type
_entity.pdbx_description
1 polymer ?
#
loop_
_entity_poly.entity_id
_entity_poly.type
_entity_poly.pdbx_seq_one_letter_code
_entity_poly.pdbx_strand_id
1 'polypeptide(L)'
;MANENKTFELQSSEIDFDYEQLLEIENSLENNLKDVVEHIEQLDIDREKLQNNEYLQESIENIVWEQVQLQLAAQIGEEFIKENNGQTLDLRKEAHIQTAENFEKGKLATHNRTVDHQKIYNEWQDSFILNKNGERILKKETRKFFDKGRDKGSSSVHKDHTISIKEQLNDIDLVAFSTKEEIKVFANSSKNLHDLDASANMSKGDKPMLEFLNSERNGLKPEERFNIDRRQAESDEKEAREGYSDFKDNAKKRAVESGKKSRRDEALKVSGKALKAALLQLLSEFLLELISKFISWLKDTERNLSTFIEKIREAIISFVNNLSNHLLNVGKSVVTMIASAIVGPVINTFLKAWTFIHQGWRSLKEAIDYLNNPDNKEKSVQIMMLEIGKIVVAGLTATGAIVVGEALGASLTASFPVLAISIPLLGTIGNVIGTFMGATLSGIIGAFVLKMIDQQIVNKQISELSSKKIDQNNEMLVIQDQLLDVKSTKLQVEKDSIVNTIKERHDMAASMMKEKLSDIFEESTRDEKSDFDEIDALLQDLLD
;
A
#
# COMPACT_ATOMS: atom_id res chain seq x y z
N MET A 1 -8.93 1.84 -21.74
CA MET A 1 -9.67 2.88 -22.48
C MET A 1 -9.11 2.87 -23.89
N ALA A 2 -9.96 2.84 -24.92
CA ALA A 2 -9.51 2.83 -26.31
C ALA A 2 -8.98 4.23 -26.65
N ASN A 3 -7.67 4.36 -26.85
CA ASN A 3 -7.07 5.59 -27.34
C ASN A 3 -7.19 5.59 -28.87
N GLU A 4 -8.08 6.41 -29.40
CA GLU A 4 -8.23 6.63 -30.84
C GLU A 4 -7.05 7.46 -31.35
N ASN A 5 -5.94 6.79 -31.68
CA ASN A 5 -4.84 7.43 -32.40
C ASN A 5 -5.30 7.79 -33.83
N LYS A 6 -5.72 9.04 -34.01
CA LYS A 6 -5.83 9.66 -35.34
C LYS A 6 -4.43 9.86 -35.92
N THR A 7 -3.98 8.89 -36.70
CA THR A 7 -2.79 9.04 -37.55
C THR A 7 -3.14 10.02 -38.68
N PHE A 8 -2.64 11.25 -38.61
CA PHE A 8 -2.69 12.20 -39.73
C PHE A 8 -1.37 12.09 -40.51
N GLU A 9 -1.45 11.56 -41.73
CA GLU A 9 -0.33 11.53 -42.67
C GLU A 9 -0.01 12.97 -43.14
N LEU A 10 1.17 13.45 -42.80
CA LEU A 10 1.73 14.71 -43.32
C LEU A 10 2.16 14.50 -44.78
N GLN A 11 1.25 14.71 -45.72
CA GLN A 11 1.59 14.83 -47.14
C GLN A 11 1.92 16.28 -47.50
N SER A 12 3.04 16.44 -48.20
CA SER A 12 3.67 17.71 -48.60
C SER A 12 2.90 18.44 -49.71
N SER A 13 1.88 19.22 -49.36
CA SER A 13 1.26 20.19 -50.27
C SER A 13 0.91 21.45 -49.50
N GLU A 14 1.56 22.58 -49.81
CA GLU A 14 1.20 23.96 -49.39
C GLU A 14 0.16 24.05 -48.25
N ILE A 15 0.58 23.88 -47.00
CA ILE A 15 -0.29 24.04 -45.83
C ILE A 15 0.13 25.31 -45.10
N ASP A 16 -0.75 26.30 -45.13
CA ASP A 16 -0.80 27.41 -44.17
C ASP A 16 -1.11 26.79 -42.79
N PHE A 17 -0.06 26.37 -42.08
CA PHE A 17 -0.21 25.84 -40.72
C PHE A 17 -0.51 27.01 -39.78
N ASP A 18 -1.73 27.02 -39.24
CA ASP A 18 -2.12 27.97 -38.22
C ASP A 18 -1.26 27.77 -36.96
N TYR A 19 -0.50 28.80 -36.60
CA TYR A 19 0.38 28.80 -35.44
C TYR A 19 -0.38 28.48 -34.13
N GLU A 20 -1.67 28.84 -34.04
CA GLU A 20 -2.52 28.47 -32.89
C GLU A 20 -2.74 26.96 -32.80
N GLN A 21 -2.93 26.27 -33.94
CA GLN A 21 -3.10 24.82 -33.98
C GLN A 21 -1.82 24.07 -33.58
N LEU A 22 -0.64 24.57 -33.97
CA LEU A 22 0.65 24.03 -33.52
C LEU A 22 0.84 24.20 -32.00
N LEU A 23 0.30 25.29 -31.43
CA LEU A 23 0.34 25.55 -29.98
C LEU A 23 -0.57 24.60 -29.19
N GLU A 24 -1.76 24.30 -29.72
CA GLU A 24 -2.66 23.31 -29.11
C GLU A 24 -2.04 21.90 -29.13
N ILE A 25 -1.39 21.52 -30.24
CA ILE A 25 -0.71 20.23 -30.38
C ILE A 25 0.49 20.13 -29.43
N GLU A 26 1.31 21.19 -29.32
CA GLU A 26 2.44 21.27 -28.38
C GLU A 26 1.94 21.10 -26.93
N ASN A 27 0.91 21.84 -26.52
CA ASN A 27 0.31 21.72 -25.18
C ASN A 27 -0.28 20.33 -24.90
N SER A 28 -0.92 19.70 -25.89
CA SER A 28 -1.45 18.35 -25.76
C SER A 28 -0.34 17.31 -25.57
N LEU A 29 0.76 17.42 -26.32
CA LEU A 29 1.91 16.53 -26.21
C LEU A 29 2.65 16.73 -24.87
N GLU A 30 2.76 17.97 -24.38
CA GLU A 30 3.37 18.28 -23.08
C GLU A 30 2.55 17.71 -21.90
N ASN A 31 1.22 17.78 -21.96
CA ASN A 31 0.35 17.16 -20.95
C ASN A 31 0.46 15.63 -20.97
N ASN A 32 0.42 15.00 -22.16
CA ASN A 32 0.60 13.55 -22.30
C ASN A 32 1.98 13.10 -21.79
N LEU A 33 3.03 13.89 -22.03
CA LEU A 33 4.37 13.62 -21.53
C LEU A 33 4.41 13.63 -19.99
N LYS A 34 3.73 14.60 -19.37
CA LYS A 34 3.62 14.69 -17.90
C LYS A 34 2.92 13.47 -17.30
N ASP A 35 1.81 13.04 -17.90
CA ASP A 35 1.07 11.86 -17.44
C ASP A 35 1.90 10.56 -17.56
N VAL A 36 2.69 10.40 -18.63
CA VAL A 36 3.59 9.25 -18.80
C VAL A 36 4.72 9.27 -17.76
N VAL A 37 5.27 10.45 -17.43
CA VAL A 37 6.30 10.61 -16.40
C VAL A 37 5.77 10.25 -15.00
N GLU A 38 4.59 10.74 -14.63
CA GLU A 38 3.96 10.40 -13.34
C GLU A 38 3.69 8.89 -13.21
N HIS A 39 3.28 8.22 -14.30
CA HIS A 39 3.12 6.77 -14.30
C HIS A 39 4.45 6.02 -14.16
N ILE A 40 5.53 6.48 -14.80
CA ILE A 40 6.86 5.87 -14.67
C ILE A 40 7.39 6.01 -13.22
N GLU A 41 7.19 7.16 -12.58
CA GLU A 41 7.54 7.37 -11.17
C GLU A 41 6.76 6.44 -10.24
N GLN A 42 5.46 6.24 -10.51
CA GLN A 42 4.64 5.30 -9.76
C GLN A 42 5.13 3.84 -9.93
N LEU A 43 5.52 3.44 -11.15
CA LEU A 43 6.12 2.12 -11.39
C LEU A 43 7.44 1.92 -10.63
N ASP A 44 8.24 2.97 -10.44
CA ASP A 44 9.48 2.91 -9.66
C ASP A 44 9.21 2.79 -8.16
N ILE A 45 8.23 3.53 -7.63
CA ILE A 45 7.77 3.40 -6.24
C ILE A 45 7.25 1.98 -5.95
N ASP A 46 6.44 1.44 -6.86
CA ASP A 46 5.87 0.10 -6.72
C ASP A 46 6.96 -0.99 -6.81
N ARG A 47 7.96 -0.80 -7.68
CA ARG A 47 9.13 -1.67 -7.77
C ARG A 47 10.01 -1.61 -6.52
N GLU A 48 10.27 -0.44 -5.95
CA GLU A 48 11.06 -0.27 -4.72
C GLU A 48 10.38 -0.93 -3.51
N LYS A 49 9.06 -0.75 -3.36
CA LYS A 49 8.29 -1.40 -2.28
C LYS A 49 8.36 -2.93 -2.35
N LEU A 50 8.31 -3.50 -3.56
CA LEU A 50 8.43 -4.94 -3.79
C LEU A 50 9.87 -5.46 -3.52
N GLN A 51 10.90 -4.64 -3.75
CA GLN A 51 12.29 -5.01 -3.48
C GLN A 51 12.67 -4.96 -1.98
N ASN A 52 12.04 -4.06 -1.21
CA ASN A 52 12.44 -3.74 0.17
C ASN A 52 11.82 -4.63 1.26
N ASN A 53 10.93 -5.57 0.92
CA ASN A 53 10.46 -6.65 1.81
C ASN A 53 9.77 -6.21 3.12
N GLU A 54 9.24 -4.98 3.21
CA GLU A 54 8.67 -4.45 4.47
C GLU A 54 7.49 -5.30 4.99
N TYR A 55 6.71 -5.93 4.11
CA TYR A 55 5.57 -6.82 4.48
C TYR A 55 5.99 -8.19 5.03
N LEU A 56 7.22 -8.65 4.73
CA LEU A 56 7.74 -9.91 5.24
C LEU A 56 8.06 -9.80 6.72
N GLN A 57 8.56 -8.66 7.19
CA GLN A 57 8.95 -8.47 8.58
C GLN A 57 7.78 -8.74 9.54
N GLU A 58 6.63 -8.10 9.33
CA GLU A 58 5.45 -8.28 10.18
C GLU A 58 4.88 -9.72 10.06
N SER A 59 4.91 -10.30 8.86
CA SER A 59 4.43 -11.65 8.61
C SER A 59 5.29 -12.71 9.30
N ILE A 60 6.62 -12.55 9.26
CA ILE A 60 7.59 -13.42 9.91
C ILE A 60 7.46 -13.31 11.43
N GLU A 61 7.41 -12.08 11.96
CA GLU A 61 7.18 -11.85 13.40
C GLU A 61 5.87 -12.51 13.87
N ASN A 62 4.80 -12.39 13.09
CA ASN A 62 3.51 -13.00 13.40
C ASN A 62 3.55 -14.53 13.35
N ILE A 63 4.16 -15.13 12.32
CA ILE A 63 4.22 -16.59 12.13
C ILE A 63 5.08 -17.25 13.21
N VAL A 64 6.26 -16.68 13.50
CA VAL A 64 7.15 -17.26 14.50
C VAL A 64 6.56 -17.10 15.91
N TRP A 65 5.93 -15.96 16.20
CA TRP A 65 5.19 -15.77 17.47
C TRP A 65 4.00 -16.72 17.60
N GLU A 66 3.24 -16.92 16.53
CA GLU A 66 2.09 -17.85 16.51
C GLU A 66 2.54 -19.30 16.78
N GLN A 67 3.63 -19.74 16.15
CA GLN A 67 4.15 -21.10 16.35
C GLN A 67 4.66 -21.34 17.78
N VAL A 68 5.37 -20.36 18.34
CA VAL A 68 5.82 -20.38 19.75
C VAL A 68 4.64 -20.49 20.72
N GLN A 69 3.60 -19.69 20.49
CA GLN A 69 2.44 -19.65 21.38
C GLN A 69 1.57 -20.90 21.25
N LEU A 70 1.41 -21.46 20.06
CA LEU A 70 0.67 -22.71 19.84
C LEU A 70 1.32 -23.90 20.58
N GLN A 71 2.65 -23.99 20.55
CA GLN A 71 3.37 -25.08 21.24
C GLN A 71 3.38 -24.89 22.76
N LEU A 72 3.45 -23.64 23.25
CA LEU A 72 3.25 -23.34 24.67
C LEU A 72 1.81 -23.63 25.12
N ALA A 73 0.80 -23.25 24.34
CA ALA A 73 -0.61 -23.51 24.65
C ALA A 73 -0.92 -25.01 24.72
N ALA A 74 -0.36 -25.81 23.79
CA ALA A 74 -0.51 -27.27 23.79
C ALA A 74 0.05 -27.93 25.06
N GLN A 75 1.13 -27.39 25.63
CA GLN A 75 1.71 -27.88 26.90
C GLN A 75 0.91 -27.46 28.15
N ILE A 76 0.14 -26.37 28.07
CA ILE A 76 -0.53 -25.74 29.23
C ILE A 76 -2.02 -26.18 29.36
N GLY A 77 -2.60 -26.80 28.32
CA GLY A 77 -4.05 -26.91 28.11
C GLY A 77 -4.90 -27.51 29.24
N GLU A 78 -4.62 -28.73 29.70
CA GLU A 78 -5.57 -29.44 30.60
C GLU A 78 -5.39 -29.12 32.09
N GLU A 79 -4.17 -28.87 32.56
CA GLU A 79 -3.91 -28.58 33.98
C GLU A 79 -4.16 -27.10 34.36
N PHE A 80 -4.05 -26.16 33.41
CA PHE A 80 -4.28 -24.73 33.65
C PHE A 80 -5.72 -24.40 34.03
N ILE A 81 -6.70 -25.08 33.43
CA ILE A 81 -8.14 -24.89 33.70
C ILE A 81 -8.48 -25.30 35.15
N LYS A 82 -7.80 -26.33 35.67
CA LYS A 82 -7.96 -26.80 37.05
C LYS A 82 -7.38 -25.84 38.09
N GLU A 83 -6.25 -25.20 37.81
CA GLU A 83 -5.54 -24.35 38.79
C GLU A 83 -6.01 -22.87 38.83
N ASN A 84 -6.76 -22.37 37.83
CA ASN A 84 -7.15 -20.95 37.72
C ASN A 84 -8.67 -20.68 37.79
N ASN A 85 -9.40 -21.41 38.62
CA ASN A 85 -10.84 -21.17 38.88
C ASN A 85 -11.70 -21.07 37.60
N GLY A 86 -11.40 -21.89 36.58
CA GLY A 86 -12.16 -21.94 35.33
C GLY A 86 -11.85 -20.85 34.30
N GLN A 87 -10.81 -20.02 34.49
CA GLN A 87 -10.31 -19.14 33.42
C GLN A 87 -9.52 -19.99 32.40
N THR A 88 -9.91 -19.95 31.13
CA THR A 88 -9.21 -20.65 30.04
C THR A 88 -8.10 -19.76 29.47
N LEU A 89 -6.89 -20.29 29.32
CA LEU A 89 -5.84 -19.66 28.51
C LEU A 89 -6.20 -19.93 27.05
N ASP A 90 -6.54 -18.89 26.28
CA ASP A 90 -6.85 -19.06 24.86
C ASP A 90 -5.99 -18.13 24.01
N LEU A 91 -4.80 -18.62 23.62
CA LEU A 91 -3.84 -17.87 22.82
C LEU A 91 -4.14 -17.88 21.31
N ARG A 92 -5.25 -18.49 20.87
CA ARG A 92 -5.60 -18.56 19.45
C ARG A 92 -5.82 -17.17 18.90
N LYS A 93 -5.45 -16.98 17.62
CA LYS A 93 -5.63 -15.68 16.94
C LYS A 93 -7.09 -15.25 16.97
N GLU A 94 -8.02 -16.14 16.65
CA GLU A 94 -9.46 -15.85 16.66
C GLU A 94 -10.04 -15.48 18.04
N ALA A 95 -9.40 -15.87 19.14
CA ALA A 95 -9.86 -15.54 20.48
C ALA A 95 -9.54 -14.08 20.87
N HIS A 96 -8.52 -13.48 20.25
CA HIS A 96 -8.03 -12.13 20.57
C HIS A 96 -8.20 -11.11 19.44
N ILE A 97 -8.23 -11.56 18.18
CA ILE A 97 -8.31 -10.68 17.00
C ILE A 97 -9.65 -10.95 16.32
N GLN A 98 -10.51 -9.94 16.35
CA GLN A 98 -11.76 -9.95 15.60
C GLN A 98 -11.51 -9.86 14.10
N THR A 99 -12.40 -10.46 13.30
CA THR A 99 -12.51 -10.19 11.86
C THR A 99 -13.92 -9.72 11.53
N ALA A 100 -14.07 -9.00 10.43
CA ALA A 100 -15.37 -8.55 9.91
C ALA A 100 -16.31 -9.74 9.66
N GLU A 101 -15.82 -10.79 9.00
CA GLU A 101 -16.58 -12.02 8.74
C GLU A 101 -17.06 -12.71 10.02
N ASN A 102 -16.18 -12.86 11.02
CA ASN A 102 -16.57 -13.46 12.29
C ASN A 102 -17.55 -12.56 13.05
N PHE A 103 -17.37 -11.24 12.99
CA PHE A 103 -18.23 -10.27 13.65
C PHE A 103 -19.64 -10.35 13.06
N GLU A 104 -19.77 -10.37 11.73
CA GLU A 104 -21.07 -10.53 11.05
C GLU A 104 -21.79 -11.81 11.49
N LYS A 105 -21.05 -12.92 11.62
CA LYS A 105 -21.55 -14.23 12.08
C LYS A 105 -21.79 -14.32 13.59
N GLY A 106 -21.55 -13.25 14.35
CA GLY A 106 -21.67 -13.24 15.82
C GLY A 106 -20.61 -14.05 16.56
N LYS A 107 -19.50 -14.40 15.89
CA LYS A 107 -18.34 -15.06 16.48
C LYS A 107 -17.37 -13.99 16.97
N LEU A 108 -17.28 -13.83 18.28
CA LEU A 108 -16.57 -12.70 18.88
C LEU A 108 -15.24 -13.13 19.54
N ALA A 109 -14.24 -12.26 19.43
CA ALA A 109 -12.96 -12.43 20.12
C ALA A 109 -13.12 -12.12 21.62
N THR A 110 -13.41 -13.15 22.43
CA THR A 110 -13.76 -13.02 23.85
C THR A 110 -12.56 -12.81 24.78
N HIS A 111 -11.33 -13.02 24.30
CA HIS A 111 -10.10 -12.86 25.08
C HIS A 111 -9.36 -11.54 24.78
N ASN A 112 -9.94 -10.63 23.99
CA ASN A 112 -9.35 -9.30 23.81
C ASN A 112 -9.58 -8.44 25.07
N ARG A 113 -8.48 -8.06 25.74
CA ARG A 113 -8.48 -7.29 27.00
C ARG A 113 -8.48 -5.79 26.80
N THR A 114 -8.19 -5.34 25.58
CA THR A 114 -8.16 -3.92 25.24
C THR A 114 -9.51 -3.48 24.67
N VAL A 115 -10.19 -4.38 23.95
CA VAL A 115 -11.45 -4.09 23.25
C VAL A 115 -12.49 -5.13 23.64
N ASP A 116 -13.62 -4.67 24.16
CA ASP A 116 -14.78 -5.52 24.43
C ASP A 116 -15.64 -5.67 23.16
N HIS A 117 -15.30 -6.69 22.35
CA HIS A 117 -16.03 -6.98 21.11
C HIS A 117 -17.48 -7.42 21.37
N GLN A 118 -17.79 -7.98 22.54
CA GLN A 118 -19.16 -8.33 22.91
C GLN A 118 -20.00 -7.08 23.11
N LYS A 119 -19.46 -6.08 23.81
CA LYS A 119 -20.12 -4.79 23.96
C LYS A 119 -20.34 -4.10 22.61
N ILE A 120 -19.30 -4.04 21.75
CA ILE A 120 -19.42 -3.43 20.41
C ILE A 120 -20.50 -4.13 19.58
N TYR A 121 -20.49 -5.47 19.56
CA TYR A 121 -21.50 -6.25 18.83
C TYR A 121 -22.92 -6.00 19.34
N ASN A 122 -23.10 -5.96 20.66
CA ASN A 122 -24.40 -5.69 21.27
C ASN A 122 -24.89 -4.27 20.95
N GLU A 123 -24.03 -3.26 21.04
CA GLU A 123 -24.36 -1.86 20.71
C GLU A 123 -24.69 -1.68 19.22
N TRP A 124 -23.99 -2.41 18.35
CA TRP A 124 -24.26 -2.44 16.93
C TRP A 124 -25.62 -3.08 16.61
N GLN A 125 -25.90 -4.27 17.16
CA GLN A 125 -27.20 -4.93 17.01
C GLN A 125 -28.34 -4.08 17.57
N ASP A 126 -28.13 -3.45 18.72
CA ASP A 126 -29.12 -2.54 19.33
C ASP A 126 -29.33 -1.26 18.50
N SER A 127 -28.45 -0.96 17.53
CA SER A 127 -28.60 0.24 16.71
C SER A 127 -29.73 0.16 15.68
N PHE A 128 -30.27 -1.03 15.42
CA PHE A 128 -31.27 -1.28 14.38
C PHE A 128 -32.57 -1.93 14.88
N ILE A 129 -33.65 -1.72 14.14
CA ILE A 129 -34.87 -2.53 14.16
C ILE A 129 -35.06 -3.18 12.80
N LEU A 130 -35.67 -4.36 12.75
CA LEU A 130 -36.04 -5.00 11.49
C LEU A 130 -37.42 -4.52 11.05
N ASN A 131 -37.55 -4.17 9.77
CA ASN A 131 -38.86 -3.92 9.18
C ASN A 131 -39.54 -5.23 8.78
N LYS A 132 -40.76 -5.13 8.24
CA LYS A 132 -41.57 -6.29 7.80
C LYS A 132 -40.89 -7.14 6.71
N ASN A 133 -39.92 -6.56 5.99
CA ASN A 133 -39.18 -7.23 4.92
C ASN A 133 -37.82 -7.77 5.41
N GLY A 134 -37.51 -7.64 6.70
CA GLY A 134 -36.23 -8.06 7.28
C GLY A 134 -35.09 -7.07 7.08
N GLU A 135 -35.36 -5.85 6.59
CA GLU A 135 -34.33 -4.83 6.40
C GLU A 135 -34.03 -4.08 7.71
N ARG A 136 -32.76 -3.77 7.93
CA ARG A 136 -32.30 -3.00 9.09
C ARG A 136 -32.64 -1.52 8.93
N ILE A 137 -33.46 -1.01 9.84
CA ILE A 137 -33.79 0.42 9.99
C ILE A 137 -33.10 0.96 11.23
N LEU A 138 -32.44 2.11 11.09
CA LEU A 138 -31.75 2.79 12.19
C LEU A 138 -32.74 3.21 13.28
N LYS A 139 -32.47 2.90 14.55
CA LYS A 139 -33.30 3.36 15.67
C LYS A 139 -33.22 4.87 15.84
N LYS A 140 -34.33 5.50 16.23
CA LYS A 140 -34.39 6.93 16.56
C LYS A 140 -33.40 7.30 17.68
N GLU A 141 -33.25 6.45 18.70
CA GLU A 141 -32.31 6.70 19.80
C GLU A 141 -30.85 6.64 19.33
N THR A 142 -30.53 5.74 18.40
CA THR A 142 -29.22 5.73 17.75
C THR A 142 -28.99 7.02 16.99
N ARG A 143 -29.96 7.48 16.19
CA ARG A 143 -29.84 8.76 15.48
C ARG A 143 -29.61 9.93 16.44
N LYS A 144 -30.34 10.00 17.56
CA LYS A 144 -30.14 11.01 18.61
C LYS A 144 -28.73 10.98 19.19
N PHE A 145 -28.14 9.81 19.39
CA PHE A 145 -26.77 9.69 19.89
C PHE A 145 -25.77 10.38 18.96
N PHE A 146 -25.86 10.12 17.65
CA PHE A 146 -24.99 10.73 16.63
C PHE A 146 -25.27 12.22 16.46
N ASP A 147 -26.52 12.66 16.56
CA ASP A 147 -26.92 14.06 16.44
C ASP A 147 -26.64 14.89 17.72
N LYS A 148 -26.23 14.25 18.83
CA LYS A 148 -25.97 14.96 20.10
C LYS A 148 -24.70 15.80 20.01
N GLY A 149 -24.85 17.12 20.08
CA GLY A 149 -23.74 18.08 20.13
C GLY A 149 -23.10 18.40 18.78
N ARG A 150 -23.68 17.93 17.67
CA ARG A 150 -23.23 18.30 16.32
C ARG A 150 -23.82 19.65 15.89
N ASP A 151 -23.14 20.32 14.97
CA ASP A 151 -23.74 21.42 14.23
C ASP A 151 -24.87 20.88 13.33
N LYS A 152 -26.01 21.58 13.36
CA LYS A 152 -27.21 21.25 12.58
C LYS A 152 -27.45 22.27 11.46
N GLY A 153 -26.69 23.36 11.42
CA GLY A 153 -26.94 24.49 10.54
C GLY A 153 -28.13 25.33 11.00
N SER A 154 -28.73 26.03 10.03
CA SER A 154 -29.89 26.90 10.21
C SER A 154 -31.18 26.22 9.75
N SER A 155 -32.30 26.96 9.77
CA SER A 155 -33.59 26.47 9.27
C SER A 155 -33.64 26.34 7.74
N SER A 156 -32.75 27.02 7.01
CA SER A 156 -32.69 26.99 5.54
C SER A 156 -31.53 26.17 5.01
N VAL A 157 -30.46 26.02 5.79
CA VAL A 157 -29.27 25.25 5.42
C VAL A 157 -28.96 24.27 6.53
N HIS A 158 -29.07 22.98 6.24
CA HIS A 158 -28.72 21.93 7.17
C HIS A 158 -27.25 21.54 7.02
N LYS A 159 -26.64 21.11 8.13
CA LYS A 159 -25.40 20.32 8.11
C LYS A 159 -25.76 18.86 7.84
N ASP A 160 -25.58 18.39 6.61
CA ASP A 160 -25.90 17.04 6.17
C ASP A 160 -24.71 16.08 6.27
N HIS A 161 -25.01 14.81 6.55
CA HIS A 161 -24.03 13.74 6.49
C HIS A 161 -23.91 13.25 5.05
N THR A 162 -22.75 13.48 4.43
CA THR A 162 -22.46 13.02 3.07
C THR A 162 -22.55 11.49 3.01
N ILE A 163 -21.79 10.80 3.86
CA ILE A 163 -21.96 9.36 4.15
C ILE A 163 -22.89 9.23 5.35
N SER A 164 -24.07 8.64 5.13
CA SER A 164 -25.12 8.55 6.15
C SER A 164 -24.70 7.66 7.33
N ILE A 165 -25.21 7.94 8.54
CA ILE A 165 -24.99 7.08 9.72
C ILE A 165 -25.47 5.65 9.46
N LYS A 166 -26.57 5.48 8.72
CA LYS A 166 -27.10 4.17 8.35
C LYS A 166 -26.11 3.39 7.49
N GLU A 167 -25.48 4.05 6.53
CA GLU A 167 -24.44 3.45 5.69
C GLU A 167 -23.23 3.05 6.53
N GLN A 168 -22.72 3.96 7.37
CA GLN A 168 -21.55 3.68 8.21
C GLN A 168 -21.77 2.50 9.16
N LEU A 169 -22.96 2.37 9.74
CA LEU A 169 -23.29 1.28 10.66
C LEU A 169 -23.65 -0.04 9.95
N ASN A 170 -23.95 -0.01 8.65
CA ASN A 170 -24.13 -1.23 7.85
C ASN A 170 -22.81 -1.74 7.27
N ASP A 171 -21.75 -0.92 7.27
CA ASP A 171 -20.41 -1.34 6.88
C ASP A 171 -19.77 -2.22 7.97
N ILE A 172 -19.84 -3.55 7.77
CA ILE A 172 -19.26 -4.56 8.68
C ILE A 172 -17.76 -4.34 8.86
N ASP A 173 -17.05 -3.95 7.80
CA ASP A 173 -15.60 -3.72 7.85
C ASP A 173 -15.23 -2.51 8.68
N LEU A 174 -16.18 -1.63 8.99
CA LEU A 174 -15.99 -0.56 9.97
C LEU A 174 -16.40 -0.96 11.39
N VAL A 175 -17.65 -1.44 11.54
CA VAL A 175 -18.25 -1.66 12.87
C VAL A 175 -17.59 -2.80 13.65
N ALA A 176 -16.95 -3.75 12.95
CA ALA A 176 -16.19 -4.81 13.61
C ALA A 176 -14.97 -4.29 14.39
N PHE A 177 -14.47 -3.09 14.04
CA PHE A 177 -13.21 -2.56 14.55
C PHE A 177 -13.32 -1.18 15.23
N SER A 178 -14.53 -0.59 15.27
CA SER A 178 -14.73 0.77 15.79
C SER A 178 -15.86 0.82 16.79
N THR A 179 -15.71 1.65 17.82
CA THR A 179 -16.80 1.92 18.76
C THR A 179 -17.81 2.90 18.18
N LYS A 180 -19.02 2.94 18.76
CA LYS A 180 -20.06 3.89 18.37
C LYS A 180 -19.61 5.35 18.53
N GLU A 181 -18.79 5.64 19.54
CA GLU A 181 -18.18 6.96 19.77
C GLU A 181 -17.18 7.33 18.66
N GLU A 182 -16.32 6.41 18.25
CA GLU A 182 -15.34 6.64 17.17
C GLU A 182 -16.04 6.93 15.84
N ILE A 183 -17.07 6.13 15.51
CA ILE A 183 -17.90 6.36 14.32
C ILE A 183 -18.59 7.73 14.41
N LYS A 184 -19.05 8.15 15.60
CA LYS A 184 -19.66 9.46 15.80
C LYS A 184 -18.69 10.61 15.55
N VAL A 185 -17.42 10.45 15.93
CA VAL A 185 -16.38 11.46 15.66
C VAL A 185 -16.19 11.63 14.16
N PHE A 186 -16.05 10.54 13.40
CA PHE A 186 -15.95 10.62 11.94
C PHE A 186 -17.23 11.21 11.31
N ALA A 187 -18.41 10.69 11.70
CA ALA A 187 -19.68 11.11 11.13
C ALA A 187 -19.90 12.63 11.26
N ASN A 188 -19.46 13.24 12.36
CA ASN A 188 -19.59 14.68 12.60
C ASN A 188 -18.32 15.49 12.30
N SER A 189 -17.34 14.89 11.63
CA SER A 189 -16.13 15.59 11.20
C SER A 189 -16.43 16.53 10.03
N SER A 190 -15.56 17.53 9.81
CA SER A 190 -15.68 18.44 8.67
C SER A 190 -15.64 17.72 7.33
N LYS A 191 -15.00 16.53 7.25
CA LYS A 191 -14.93 15.71 6.03
C LYS A 191 -16.25 15.05 5.65
N ASN A 192 -17.19 14.91 6.58
CA ASN A 192 -18.46 14.19 6.34
C ASN A 192 -19.69 15.05 6.61
N LEU A 193 -19.51 16.27 7.13
CA LEU A 193 -20.59 17.16 7.55
C LEU A 193 -20.54 18.46 6.73
N HIS A 194 -21.32 18.51 5.66
CA HIS A 194 -21.33 19.62 4.70
C HIS A 194 -22.67 20.37 4.71
N ASP A 195 -22.66 21.61 4.23
CA ASP A 195 -23.88 22.40 4.11
C ASP A 195 -24.72 21.91 2.94
N LEU A 196 -26.02 21.74 3.17
CA LEU A 196 -26.99 21.38 2.15
C LEU A 196 -28.29 22.14 2.39
N ASP A 197 -28.98 22.54 1.33
CA ASP A 197 -30.30 23.13 1.44
C ASP A 197 -31.23 22.23 2.28
N ALA A 198 -31.99 22.84 3.19
CA ALA A 198 -32.84 22.08 4.12
C ALA A 198 -33.85 21.19 3.39
N SER A 199 -34.41 21.68 2.28
CA SER A 199 -35.37 20.93 1.45
C SER A 199 -34.68 19.83 0.65
N ALA A 200 -33.47 20.10 0.16
CA ALA A 200 -32.62 19.08 -0.47
C ALA A 200 -32.29 17.95 0.52
N ASN A 201 -31.87 18.27 1.74
CA ASN A 201 -31.57 17.27 2.78
C ASN A 201 -32.80 16.43 3.11
N MET A 202 -33.96 17.06 3.33
CA MET A 202 -35.22 16.34 3.55
C MET A 202 -35.61 15.44 2.36
N SER A 203 -35.28 15.84 1.13
CA SER A 203 -35.53 15.04 -0.08
C SER A 203 -34.50 13.92 -0.28
N LYS A 204 -33.25 14.09 0.17
CA LYS A 204 -32.17 13.10 0.13
C LYS A 204 -32.42 11.98 1.14
N GLY A 205 -32.77 12.34 2.38
CA GLY A 205 -32.92 11.40 3.47
C GLY A 205 -31.61 10.63 3.73
N ASP A 206 -31.70 9.30 3.86
CA ASP A 206 -30.54 8.43 4.10
C ASP A 206 -29.83 7.97 2.81
N LYS A 207 -30.20 8.52 1.63
CA LYS A 207 -29.57 8.13 0.36
C LYS A 207 -28.12 8.62 0.29
N PRO A 208 -27.21 7.87 -0.35
CA PRO A 208 -25.90 8.37 -0.75
C PRO A 208 -26.02 9.65 -1.59
N MET A 209 -25.07 10.58 -1.47
CA MET A 209 -25.15 11.86 -2.20
C MET A 209 -25.20 11.65 -3.72
N LEU A 210 -24.38 10.74 -4.26
CA LEU A 210 -24.38 10.43 -5.69
C LEU A 210 -25.70 9.79 -6.16
N GLU A 211 -26.33 8.95 -5.34
CA GLU A 211 -27.65 8.40 -5.66
C GLU A 211 -28.70 9.52 -5.67
N PHE A 212 -28.60 10.45 -4.72
CA PHE A 212 -29.49 11.61 -4.68
C PHE A 212 -29.32 12.49 -5.92
N LEU A 213 -28.09 12.91 -6.25
CA LEU A 213 -27.77 13.74 -7.43
C LEU A 213 -28.16 13.10 -8.77
N ASN A 214 -28.25 11.77 -8.82
CA ASN A 214 -28.70 11.04 -10.01
C ASN A 214 -30.20 10.69 -9.98
N SER A 215 -30.91 11.02 -8.90
CA SER A 215 -32.34 10.75 -8.79
C SER A 215 -33.17 11.81 -9.51
N GLU A 216 -34.30 11.40 -10.09
CA GLU A 216 -35.23 12.32 -10.75
C GLU A 216 -36.58 12.31 -10.04
N ARG A 217 -37.20 13.50 -9.92
CA ARG A 217 -38.57 13.63 -9.44
C ARG A 217 -39.30 14.64 -10.30
N ASN A 218 -40.40 14.19 -10.91
CA ASN A 218 -41.19 14.96 -11.87
C ASN A 218 -40.36 15.47 -13.07
N GLY A 219 -39.38 14.67 -13.52
CA GLY A 219 -38.52 15.01 -14.66
C GLY A 219 -37.42 16.03 -14.37
N LEU A 220 -37.23 16.44 -13.11
CA LEU A 220 -36.18 17.37 -12.70
C LEU A 220 -35.19 16.68 -11.74
N LYS A 221 -33.91 16.98 -11.91
CA LYS A 221 -32.83 16.52 -11.03
C LYS A 221 -32.72 17.40 -9.77
N PRO A 222 -32.01 16.99 -8.72
CA PRO A 222 -31.94 17.75 -7.47
C PRO A 222 -31.26 19.11 -7.64
N GLU A 223 -30.29 19.22 -8.55
CA GLU A 223 -29.62 20.47 -8.91
C GLU A 223 -30.63 21.51 -9.37
N GLU A 224 -31.59 21.11 -10.20
CA GLU A 224 -32.63 21.97 -10.74
C GLU A 224 -33.72 22.27 -9.70
N ARG A 225 -34.00 21.32 -8.80
CA ARG A 225 -35.05 21.44 -7.79
C ARG A 225 -34.63 22.27 -6.58
N PHE A 226 -33.34 22.29 -6.25
CA PHE A 226 -32.83 22.85 -5.00
C PHE A 226 -31.60 23.76 -5.18
N ASN A 227 -31.20 24.05 -6.43
CA ASN A 227 -30.04 24.88 -6.75
C ASN A 227 -28.74 24.38 -6.07
N ILE A 228 -28.50 23.06 -6.15
CA ILE A 228 -27.31 22.42 -5.61
C ILE A 228 -26.17 22.56 -6.61
N ASP A 229 -24.99 22.98 -6.13
CA ASP A 229 -23.76 22.86 -6.91
C ASP A 229 -23.31 21.40 -6.96
N ARG A 230 -23.59 20.74 -8.09
CA ARG A 230 -23.24 19.35 -8.32
C ARG A 230 -21.73 19.09 -8.18
N ARG A 231 -20.88 19.99 -8.69
CA ARG A 231 -19.43 19.80 -8.67
C ARG A 231 -18.92 19.83 -7.24
N GLN A 232 -19.43 20.77 -6.43
CA GLN A 232 -19.10 20.82 -5.01
C GLN A 232 -19.58 19.55 -4.29
N ALA A 233 -20.83 19.12 -4.51
CA ALA A 233 -21.38 17.93 -3.87
C ALA A 233 -20.65 16.62 -4.25
N GLU A 234 -20.19 16.51 -5.50
CA GLU A 234 -19.34 15.39 -5.96
C GLU A 234 -17.92 15.45 -5.34
N SER A 235 -17.36 16.65 -5.17
CA SER A 235 -16.08 16.84 -4.47
C SER A 235 -16.17 16.49 -2.98
N ASP A 236 -17.23 16.93 -2.30
CA ASP A 236 -17.50 16.63 -0.90
C ASP A 236 -17.72 15.12 -0.68
N GLU A 237 -18.40 14.45 -1.61
CA GLU A 237 -18.51 12.97 -1.59
C GLU A 237 -17.13 12.32 -1.72
N LYS A 238 -16.30 12.77 -2.67
CA LYS A 238 -14.96 12.21 -2.84
C LYS A 238 -14.11 12.35 -1.57
N GLU A 239 -14.09 13.55 -0.97
CA GLU A 239 -13.36 13.80 0.28
C GLU A 239 -13.91 12.95 1.44
N ALA A 240 -15.23 12.84 1.58
CA ALA A 240 -15.86 12.02 2.59
C ALA A 240 -15.48 10.54 2.43
N ARG A 241 -15.45 10.03 1.20
CA ARG A 241 -15.09 8.64 0.87
C ARG A 241 -13.62 8.33 1.13
N GLU A 242 -12.72 9.24 0.76
CA GLU A 242 -11.29 9.12 1.07
C GLU A 242 -11.07 9.13 2.59
N GLY A 243 -11.64 10.10 3.31
CA GLY A 243 -11.57 10.16 4.76
C GLY A 243 -12.18 8.95 5.47
N TYR A 244 -13.26 8.39 4.91
CA TYR A 244 -13.90 7.18 5.42
C TYR A 244 -13.02 5.93 5.23
N SER A 245 -12.37 5.82 4.06
CA SER A 245 -11.41 4.74 3.79
C SER A 245 -10.22 4.79 4.75
N ASP A 246 -9.62 5.97 4.94
CA ASP A 246 -8.52 6.16 5.90
C ASP A 246 -8.93 5.80 7.33
N PHE A 247 -10.14 6.20 7.73
CA PHE A 247 -10.69 5.89 9.05
C PHE A 247 -10.84 4.37 9.26
N LYS A 248 -11.40 3.67 8.26
CA LYS A 248 -11.54 2.20 8.27
C LYS A 248 -10.20 1.49 8.39
N ASP A 249 -9.23 1.87 7.56
CA ASP A 249 -7.92 1.24 7.55
C ASP A 249 -7.18 1.41 8.87
N ASN A 250 -7.27 2.61 9.46
CA ASN A 250 -6.70 2.89 10.77
C ASN A 250 -7.41 2.11 11.89
N ALA A 251 -8.73 1.96 11.84
CA ALA A 251 -9.47 1.16 12.81
C ALA A 251 -9.06 -0.32 12.74
N LYS A 252 -8.94 -0.88 11.54
CA LYS A 252 -8.51 -2.26 11.32
C LYS A 252 -7.09 -2.51 11.83
N LYS A 253 -6.13 -1.63 11.51
CA LYS A 253 -4.75 -1.72 12.01
C LYS A 253 -4.71 -1.73 13.55
N ARG A 254 -5.41 -0.78 14.18
CA ARG A 254 -5.50 -0.67 15.64
C ARG A 254 -6.13 -1.91 16.29
N ALA A 255 -7.18 -2.49 15.69
CA ALA A 255 -7.81 -3.71 16.19
C ALA A 255 -6.86 -4.92 16.13
N VAL A 256 -6.09 -5.06 15.04
CA VAL A 256 -5.07 -6.10 14.91
C VAL A 256 -3.96 -5.92 15.94
N GLU A 257 -3.45 -4.71 16.13
CA GLU A 257 -2.43 -4.39 17.13
C GLU A 257 -2.92 -4.66 18.55
N SER A 258 -4.15 -4.25 18.88
CA SER A 258 -4.73 -4.48 20.22
C SER A 258 -4.93 -5.96 20.51
N GLY A 259 -5.38 -6.75 19.54
CA GLY A 259 -5.50 -8.20 19.67
C GLY A 259 -4.14 -8.89 19.80
N LYS A 260 -3.11 -8.44 19.04
CA LYS A 260 -1.72 -8.93 19.22
C LYS A 260 -1.21 -8.64 20.62
N LYS A 261 -1.42 -7.41 21.13
CA LYS A 261 -1.02 -7.00 22.49
C LYS A 261 -1.77 -7.82 23.54
N SER A 262 -3.09 -7.93 23.43
CA SER A 262 -3.93 -8.70 24.35
C SER A 262 -3.47 -10.16 24.45
N ARG A 263 -3.14 -10.77 23.31
CA ARG A 263 -2.63 -12.14 23.25
C ARG A 263 -1.27 -12.29 23.94
N ARG A 264 -0.38 -11.28 23.84
CA ARG A 264 0.87 -11.24 24.60
C ARG A 264 0.61 -11.10 26.10
N ASP A 265 -0.29 -10.20 26.49
CA ASP A 265 -0.63 -9.95 27.91
C ASP A 265 -1.33 -11.16 28.57
N GLU A 266 -2.11 -11.91 27.79
CA GLU A 266 -2.71 -13.18 28.21
C GLU A 266 -1.64 -14.22 28.58
N ALA A 267 -0.67 -14.43 27.70
CA ALA A 267 0.45 -15.33 27.94
C ALA A 267 1.27 -14.94 29.19
N LEU A 268 1.47 -13.62 29.40
CA LEU A 268 2.22 -13.11 30.55
C LEU A 268 1.45 -13.22 31.88
N LYS A 269 0.11 -13.13 31.90
CA LYS A 269 -0.68 -13.21 33.15
C LYS A 269 -0.68 -14.60 33.78
N VAL A 270 -0.44 -15.65 32.99
CA VAL A 270 -0.31 -17.05 33.44
C VAL A 270 1.02 -17.32 34.17
N SER A 271 1.89 -16.32 34.30
CA SER A 271 3.29 -16.47 34.73
C SER A 271 3.57 -16.21 36.22
N GLY A 272 2.60 -16.34 37.12
CA GLY A 272 2.65 -15.91 38.54
C GLY A 272 3.80 -16.37 39.47
N LYS A 273 4.88 -16.99 38.97
CA LYS A 273 6.14 -17.23 39.68
C LYS A 273 7.30 -16.56 38.93
N ALA A 274 8.14 -15.78 39.63
CA ALA A 274 9.23 -14.98 39.05
C ALA A 274 10.15 -15.74 38.08
N LEU A 275 10.44 -17.02 38.35
CA LEU A 275 11.22 -17.90 37.47
C LEU A 275 10.55 -18.15 36.10
N LYS A 276 9.23 -18.32 36.08
CA LYS A 276 8.43 -18.52 34.86
C LYS A 276 8.41 -17.27 34.00
N ALA A 277 8.20 -16.10 34.63
CA ALA A 277 8.20 -14.81 33.94
C ALA A 277 9.59 -14.50 33.33
N ALA A 278 10.65 -14.71 34.12
CA ALA A 278 12.02 -14.47 33.65
C ALA A 278 12.44 -15.44 32.52
N LEU A 279 12.02 -16.71 32.56
CA LEU A 279 12.29 -17.65 31.46
C LEU A 279 11.55 -17.25 30.18
N LEU A 280 10.27 -16.90 30.26
CA LEU A 280 9.49 -16.46 29.10
C LEU A 280 10.02 -15.15 28.50
N GLN A 281 10.51 -14.24 29.35
CA GLN A 281 11.16 -13.01 28.91
C GLN A 281 12.41 -13.30 28.09
N LEU A 282 13.31 -14.16 28.60
CA LEU A 282 14.53 -14.55 27.89
C LEU A 282 14.25 -15.27 26.57
N LEU A 283 13.23 -16.12 26.54
CA LEU A 283 12.80 -16.79 25.31
C LEU A 283 12.24 -15.79 24.29
N SER A 284 11.49 -14.78 24.75
CA SER A 284 10.97 -13.70 23.89
C SER A 284 12.09 -12.82 23.33
N GLU A 285 13.10 -12.49 24.14
CA GLU A 285 14.30 -11.77 23.70
C GLU A 285 15.09 -12.56 22.66
N PHE A 286 15.30 -13.86 22.89
CA PHE A 286 15.94 -14.75 21.92
C PHE A 286 15.20 -14.77 20.57
N LEU A 287 13.87 -14.85 20.61
CA LEU A 287 13.05 -14.82 19.41
C LEU A 287 13.22 -13.50 18.64
N LEU A 288 13.13 -12.36 19.32
CA LEU A 288 13.31 -11.04 18.70
C LEU A 288 14.71 -10.87 18.13
N GLU A 289 15.73 -11.33 18.85
CA GLU A 289 17.11 -11.32 18.38
C GLU A 289 17.27 -12.17 17.11
N LEU A 290 16.69 -13.36 17.10
CA LEU A 290 16.78 -14.28 15.97
C LEU A 290 16.01 -13.76 14.74
N ILE A 291 14.84 -13.14 14.93
CA ILE A 291 14.10 -12.44 13.87
C ILE A 291 14.93 -11.28 13.32
N SER A 292 15.49 -10.44 14.21
CA SER A 292 16.32 -9.31 13.82
C SER A 292 17.53 -9.75 12.99
N LYS A 293 18.21 -10.81 13.43
CA LYS A 293 19.34 -11.39 12.69
C LYS A 293 18.91 -12.03 11.36
N PHE A 294 17.72 -12.63 11.29
CA PHE A 294 17.17 -13.13 10.03
C PHE A 294 16.87 -12.00 9.05
N ILE A 295 16.26 -10.90 9.51
CA ILE A 295 15.99 -9.71 8.70
C ILE A 295 17.30 -9.07 8.24
N SER A 296 18.28 -8.94 9.12
CA SER A 296 19.62 -8.46 8.77
C SER A 296 20.24 -9.33 7.66
N TRP A 297 20.18 -10.65 7.82
CA TRP A 297 20.70 -11.59 6.82
C TRP A 297 19.96 -11.46 5.47
N LEU A 298 18.65 -11.21 5.46
CA LEU A 298 17.90 -10.96 4.23
C LEU A 298 18.37 -9.70 3.48
N LYS A 299 18.92 -8.72 4.20
CA LYS A 299 19.46 -7.45 3.67
C LYS A 299 20.94 -7.54 3.24
N ASP A 300 21.67 -8.58 3.66
CA ASP A 300 23.10 -8.74 3.36
C ASP A 300 23.35 -8.98 1.86
N THR A 301 24.50 -8.52 1.35
CA THR A 301 24.91 -8.70 -0.06
C THR A 301 25.42 -10.12 -0.36
N GLU A 302 26.09 -10.78 0.60
CA GLU A 302 26.59 -12.16 0.50
C GLU A 302 25.69 -13.16 1.26
N ARG A 303 24.51 -13.42 0.69
CA ARG A 303 23.51 -14.33 1.27
C ARG A 303 23.79 -15.78 0.91
N ASN A 304 24.21 -16.58 1.89
CA ASN A 304 24.22 -18.04 1.75
C ASN A 304 23.79 -18.73 3.05
N LEU A 305 23.48 -20.02 2.95
CA LEU A 305 23.00 -20.81 4.08
C LEU A 305 24.00 -20.83 5.26
N SER A 306 25.30 -20.81 4.96
CA SER A 306 26.35 -20.79 5.99
C SER A 306 26.32 -19.48 6.77
N THR A 307 26.16 -18.33 6.11
CA THR A 307 26.08 -17.03 6.79
C THR A 307 24.83 -16.94 7.66
N PHE A 308 23.72 -17.57 7.26
CA PHE A 308 22.52 -17.65 8.11
C PHE A 308 22.69 -18.58 9.32
N ILE A 309 23.33 -19.74 9.14
CA ILE A 309 23.63 -20.67 10.23
C ILE A 309 24.48 -20.02 11.32
N GLU A 310 25.42 -19.15 10.95
CA GLU A 310 26.19 -18.38 11.92
C GLU A 310 25.31 -17.38 12.70
N LYS A 311 24.33 -16.74 12.05
CA LYS A 311 23.34 -15.90 12.75
C LYS A 311 22.49 -16.68 13.74
N ILE A 312 22.07 -17.91 13.39
CA ILE A 312 21.36 -18.82 14.32
C ILE A 312 22.26 -19.17 15.51
N ARG A 313 23.53 -19.53 15.25
CA ARG A 313 24.52 -19.87 16.27
C ARG A 313 24.74 -18.71 17.25
N GLU A 314 24.93 -17.50 16.73
CA GLU A 314 25.08 -16.28 17.55
C GLU A 314 23.88 -16.07 18.48
N ALA A 315 22.65 -16.17 17.97
CA ALA A 315 21.43 -15.99 18.76
C ALA A 315 21.31 -17.04 19.87
N ILE A 316 21.65 -18.31 19.59
CA ILE A 316 21.63 -19.38 20.59
C ILE A 316 22.66 -19.13 21.68
N ILE A 317 23.87 -18.70 21.31
CA ILE A 317 24.93 -18.37 22.28
C ILE A 317 24.50 -17.19 23.16
N SER A 318 23.92 -16.15 22.56
CA SER A 318 23.35 -14.99 23.28
C SER A 318 22.28 -15.43 24.29
N PHE A 319 21.32 -16.24 23.84
CA PHE A 319 20.29 -16.80 24.70
C PHE A 319 20.85 -17.60 25.87
N VAL A 320 21.79 -18.52 25.63
CA VAL A 320 22.36 -19.37 26.68
C VAL A 320 23.18 -18.55 27.67
N ASN A 321 23.88 -17.50 27.21
CA ASN A 321 24.56 -16.55 28.10
C ASN A 321 23.56 -15.83 29.01
N ASN A 322 22.46 -15.31 28.46
CA ASN A 322 21.44 -14.60 29.23
C ASN A 322 20.71 -15.54 30.20
N LEU A 323 20.36 -16.76 29.75
CA LEU A 323 19.81 -17.83 30.59
C LEU A 323 20.73 -18.16 31.76
N SER A 324 22.02 -18.33 31.49
CA SER A 324 23.01 -18.63 32.53
C SER A 324 23.15 -17.49 33.53
N ASN A 325 23.26 -16.25 33.07
CA ASN A 325 23.54 -15.10 33.90
C ASN A 325 22.32 -14.62 34.71
N HIS A 326 21.11 -14.81 34.17
CA HIS A 326 19.90 -14.27 34.77
C HIS A 326 19.02 -15.31 35.47
N LEU A 327 19.18 -16.61 35.15
CA LEU A 327 18.35 -17.67 35.75
C LEU A 327 19.14 -18.79 36.44
N LEU A 328 20.23 -19.27 35.84
CA LEU A 328 20.87 -20.51 36.32
C LEU A 328 22.09 -20.25 37.21
N ASN A 329 22.70 -19.07 37.15
CA ASN A 329 23.92 -18.68 37.85
C ASN A 329 25.07 -19.70 37.72
N VAL A 330 25.25 -20.28 36.53
CA VAL A 330 26.27 -21.31 36.28
C VAL A 330 27.56 -20.72 35.67
N GLY A 331 28.69 -21.38 35.91
CA GLY A 331 30.00 -20.93 35.41
C GLY A 331 30.17 -21.09 33.89
N LYS A 332 31.03 -20.28 33.27
CA LYS A 332 31.26 -20.22 31.81
C LYS A 332 31.47 -21.59 31.12
N SER A 333 32.08 -22.56 31.80
CA SER A 333 32.26 -23.93 31.27
C SER A 333 30.92 -24.65 31.02
N VAL A 334 29.96 -24.49 31.95
CA VAL A 334 28.60 -25.06 31.82
C VAL A 334 27.81 -24.33 30.73
N VAL A 335 28.01 -23.02 30.59
CA VAL A 335 27.40 -22.19 29.52
C VAL A 335 27.78 -22.69 28.14
N THR A 336 29.07 -22.88 27.88
CA THR A 336 29.56 -23.40 26.59
C THR A 336 29.04 -24.81 26.31
N MET A 337 28.90 -25.64 27.34
CA MET A 337 28.37 -27.00 27.22
C MET A 337 26.88 -27.00 26.85
N ILE A 338 26.07 -26.17 27.52
CA ILE A 338 24.64 -25.99 27.20
C ILE A 338 24.48 -25.44 25.78
N ALA A 339 25.26 -24.41 25.42
CA ALA A 339 25.22 -23.84 24.07
C ALA A 339 25.55 -24.89 23.00
N SER A 340 26.58 -25.71 23.22
CA SER A 340 26.99 -26.76 22.28
C SER A 340 25.92 -27.85 22.12
N ALA A 341 25.28 -28.24 23.22
CA ALA A 341 24.19 -29.23 23.22
C ALA A 341 22.94 -28.75 22.46
N ILE A 342 22.76 -27.43 22.31
CA ILE A 342 21.65 -26.82 21.58
C ILE A 342 22.03 -26.57 20.10
N VAL A 343 23.17 -25.92 19.86
CA VAL A 343 23.60 -25.47 18.52
C VAL A 343 23.64 -26.63 17.53
N GLY A 344 24.26 -27.76 17.91
CA GLY A 344 24.44 -28.90 17.01
C GLY A 344 23.12 -29.49 16.49
N PRO A 345 22.21 -29.94 17.37
CA PRO A 345 20.93 -30.49 16.94
C PRO A 345 20.02 -29.49 16.21
N VAL A 346 20.03 -28.21 16.61
CA VAL A 346 19.24 -27.15 15.95
C VAL A 346 19.72 -26.94 14.51
N ILE A 347 21.04 -26.79 14.30
CA ILE A 347 21.61 -26.62 12.96
C ILE A 347 21.34 -27.85 12.09
N ASN A 348 21.55 -29.06 12.62
CA ASN A 348 21.30 -30.29 11.87
C ASN A 348 19.82 -30.43 11.44
N THR A 349 18.90 -30.04 12.31
CA THR A 349 17.46 -30.02 11.99
C THR A 349 17.15 -29.01 10.89
N PHE A 350 17.71 -27.80 11.01
CA PHE A 350 17.55 -26.77 9.99
C PHE A 350 18.06 -27.23 8.63
N LEU A 351 19.25 -27.84 8.59
CA LEU A 351 19.83 -28.38 7.37
C LEU A 351 18.97 -29.49 6.75
N LYS A 352 18.41 -30.40 7.56
CA LYS A 352 17.50 -31.44 7.07
C LYS A 352 16.21 -30.85 6.50
N ALA A 353 15.61 -29.88 7.20
CA ALA A 353 14.43 -29.18 6.71
C ALA A 353 14.72 -28.42 5.42
N TRP A 354 15.88 -27.77 5.32
CA TRP A 354 16.36 -27.11 4.12
C TRP A 354 16.49 -28.09 2.93
N THR A 355 17.15 -29.22 3.14
CA THR A 355 17.28 -30.26 2.10
C THR A 355 15.91 -30.77 1.65
N PHE A 356 14.98 -30.98 2.58
CA PHE A 356 13.61 -31.41 2.28
C PHE A 356 12.84 -30.36 1.47
N ILE A 357 12.92 -29.09 1.83
CA ILE A 357 12.32 -27.97 1.06
C ILE A 357 12.89 -27.90 -0.34
N HIS A 358 14.22 -28.01 -0.46
CA HIS A 358 14.88 -27.92 -1.77
C HIS A 358 14.48 -29.08 -2.68
N GLN A 359 14.33 -30.29 -2.14
CA GLN A 359 13.89 -31.49 -2.87
C GLN A 359 12.38 -31.50 -3.17
N GLY A 360 11.55 -31.01 -2.24
CA GLY A 360 10.09 -30.90 -2.37
C GLY A 360 9.63 -29.67 -3.17
N TRP A 361 10.55 -28.83 -3.63
CA TRP A 361 10.28 -27.60 -4.38
C TRP A 361 9.45 -27.85 -5.66
N ARG A 362 9.59 -29.02 -6.29
CA ARG A 362 8.82 -29.37 -7.50
C ARG A 362 7.32 -29.49 -7.23
N SER A 363 6.92 -30.00 -6.06
CA SER A 363 5.52 -30.10 -5.65
C SER A 363 4.97 -28.77 -5.11
N LEU A 364 5.84 -27.89 -4.59
CA LEU A 364 5.47 -26.52 -4.23
C LEU A 364 5.18 -25.65 -5.46
N LYS A 365 5.89 -25.88 -6.57
CA LYS A 365 5.59 -25.21 -7.86
C LYS A 365 4.18 -25.47 -8.36
N GLU A 366 3.64 -26.67 -8.17
CA GLU A 366 2.28 -27.01 -8.59
C GLU A 366 1.21 -26.25 -7.78
N ALA A 367 1.46 -25.99 -6.49
CA ALA A 367 0.63 -25.12 -5.67
C ALA A 367 0.77 -23.63 -6.06
N ILE A 368 1.95 -23.21 -6.52
CA ILE A 368 2.23 -21.87 -7.06
C ILE A 368 1.57 -21.67 -8.44
N ASP A 369 1.50 -22.70 -9.27
CA ASP A 369 0.80 -22.66 -10.57
C ASP A 369 -0.72 -22.51 -10.40
N TYR A 370 -1.31 -23.13 -9.36
CA TYR A 370 -2.72 -22.91 -8.98
C TYR A 370 -3.02 -21.43 -8.62
N LEU A 371 -2.05 -20.70 -8.09
CA LEU A 371 -2.18 -19.29 -7.71
C LEU A 371 -1.98 -18.32 -8.88
N ASN A 372 -1.33 -18.77 -9.95
CA ASN A 372 -1.20 -18.01 -11.20
C ASN A 372 -2.45 -18.11 -12.09
N ASN A 373 -3.51 -18.80 -11.64
CA ASN A 373 -4.77 -18.88 -12.36
C ASN A 373 -5.45 -17.49 -12.42
N PRO A 374 -5.85 -16.99 -13.61
CA PRO A 374 -6.55 -15.71 -13.78
C PRO A 374 -7.80 -15.52 -12.91
N ASP A 375 -8.44 -16.60 -12.44
CA ASP A 375 -9.61 -16.56 -11.56
C ASP A 375 -9.30 -16.07 -10.12
N ASN A 376 -8.02 -16.02 -9.71
CA ASN A 376 -7.60 -15.65 -8.35
C ASN A 376 -7.13 -14.18 -8.21
N LYS A 377 -7.27 -13.36 -9.27
CA LYS A 377 -6.75 -11.97 -9.34
C LYS A 377 -7.36 -10.96 -8.36
N GLU A 378 -8.50 -11.28 -7.73
CA GLU A 378 -9.17 -10.39 -6.77
C GLU A 378 -8.65 -10.51 -5.33
N LYS A 379 -7.79 -11.49 -5.02
CA LYS A 379 -7.20 -11.63 -3.69
C LYS A 379 -5.92 -10.80 -3.57
N SER A 380 -5.73 -10.11 -2.44
CA SER A 380 -4.47 -9.42 -2.18
C SER A 380 -3.32 -10.42 -2.05
N VAL A 381 -2.16 -10.09 -2.62
CA VAL A 381 -0.93 -10.91 -2.60
C VAL A 381 -0.60 -11.39 -1.18
N GLN A 382 -0.85 -10.56 -0.18
CA GLN A 382 -0.65 -10.83 1.24
C GLN A 382 -1.53 -11.98 1.75
N ILE A 383 -2.82 -12.02 1.37
CA ILE A 383 -3.77 -13.06 1.78
C ILE A 383 -3.39 -14.40 1.14
N MET A 384 -2.99 -14.38 -0.14
CA MET A 384 -2.55 -15.59 -0.85
C MET A 384 -1.24 -16.14 -0.25
N MET A 385 -0.27 -15.27 0.08
CA MET A 385 0.96 -15.68 0.75
C MET A 385 0.72 -16.28 2.13
N LEU A 386 -0.26 -15.76 2.88
CA LEU A 386 -0.68 -16.33 4.16
C LEU A 386 -1.30 -17.73 4.02
N GLU A 387 -2.07 -18.00 2.97
CA GLU A 387 -2.69 -19.32 2.72
C GLU A 387 -1.63 -20.38 2.34
N ILE A 388 -0.64 -20.01 1.51
CA ILE A 388 0.47 -20.91 1.14
C ILE A 388 1.41 -21.14 2.32
N GLY A 389 1.73 -20.07 3.06
CA GLY A 389 2.53 -20.15 4.27
C GLY A 389 1.95 -21.13 5.27
N LYS A 390 0.62 -21.14 5.44
CA LYS A 390 -0.07 -22.11 6.28
C LYS A 390 0.06 -23.56 5.79
N ILE A 391 -0.02 -23.81 4.48
CA ILE A 391 0.11 -25.17 3.90
C ILE A 391 1.56 -25.69 4.08
N VAL A 392 2.55 -24.84 3.84
CA VAL A 392 3.98 -25.18 4.03
C VAL A 392 4.29 -25.41 5.51
N VAL A 393 3.84 -24.50 6.38
CA VAL A 393 4.02 -24.62 7.83
C VAL A 393 3.30 -25.86 8.36
N ALA A 394 2.09 -26.17 7.88
CA ALA A 394 1.34 -27.38 8.22
C ALA A 394 2.06 -28.67 7.77
N GLY A 395 2.63 -28.69 6.55
CA GLY A 395 3.41 -29.82 6.04
C GLY A 395 4.73 -30.05 6.81
N LEU A 396 5.40 -28.99 7.24
CA LEU A 396 6.64 -29.06 8.03
C LEU A 396 6.38 -29.40 9.50
N THR A 397 5.28 -28.92 10.09
CA THR A 397 4.87 -29.26 11.46
C THR A 397 4.40 -30.71 11.58
N ALA A 398 3.78 -31.27 10.54
CA ALA A 398 3.36 -32.67 10.52
C ALA A 398 4.51 -33.69 10.44
N THR A 399 5.72 -33.28 10.01
CA THR A 399 6.80 -34.23 9.69
C THR A 399 8.14 -34.00 10.42
N GLY A 400 8.36 -32.90 11.17
CA GLY A 400 9.68 -32.71 11.81
C GLY A 400 9.82 -31.76 13.01
N ALA A 401 9.12 -30.63 13.07
CA ALA A 401 9.42 -29.62 14.10
C ALA A 401 8.98 -30.00 15.53
N ILE A 402 7.85 -30.69 15.68
CA ILE A 402 7.29 -31.09 16.98
C ILE A 402 8.18 -32.17 17.63
N VAL A 403 8.60 -33.17 16.85
CA VAL A 403 9.48 -34.27 17.30
C VAL A 403 10.85 -33.75 17.77
N VAL A 404 11.36 -32.68 17.15
CA VAL A 404 12.67 -32.11 17.49
C VAL A 404 12.62 -31.30 18.77
N GLY A 405 11.55 -30.53 19.01
CA GLY A 405 11.40 -29.77 20.26
C GLY A 405 11.37 -30.68 21.49
N GLU A 406 10.66 -31.81 21.38
CA GLU A 406 10.57 -32.83 22.42
C GLU A 406 11.91 -33.56 22.64
N ALA A 407 12.58 -33.98 21.56
CA ALA A 407 13.88 -34.66 21.65
C ALA A 407 14.97 -33.75 22.23
N LEU A 408 14.99 -32.49 21.80
CA LEU A 408 15.88 -31.47 22.36
C LEU A 408 15.60 -31.25 23.84
N GLY A 409 14.32 -31.04 24.19
CA GLY A 409 13.90 -30.80 25.56
C GLY A 409 14.29 -31.92 26.53
N ALA A 410 14.04 -33.16 26.11
CA ALA A 410 14.43 -34.36 26.87
C ALA A 410 15.95 -34.47 27.02
N SER A 411 16.72 -34.21 25.95
CA SER A 411 18.19 -34.29 25.99
C SER A 411 18.82 -33.23 26.89
N LEU A 412 18.28 -32.00 26.88
CA LEU A 412 18.75 -30.90 27.71
C LEU A 412 18.45 -31.16 29.18
N THR A 413 17.23 -31.64 29.47
CA THR A 413 16.80 -32.02 30.81
C THR A 413 17.69 -33.15 31.37
N ALA A 414 18.01 -34.16 30.56
CA ALA A 414 18.83 -35.30 30.98
C ALA A 414 20.31 -34.94 31.16
N SER A 415 20.85 -34.06 30.30
CA SER A 415 22.28 -33.72 30.30
C SER A 415 22.66 -32.64 31.32
N PHE A 416 21.70 -31.80 31.73
CA PHE A 416 21.95 -30.67 32.61
C PHE A 416 20.96 -30.66 33.78
N PRO A 417 21.35 -31.11 34.98
CA PRO A 417 20.47 -31.16 36.15
C PRO A 417 19.80 -29.82 36.50
N VAL A 418 20.49 -28.70 36.25
CA VAL A 418 19.94 -27.35 36.48
C VAL A 418 18.76 -27.02 35.55
N LEU A 419 18.66 -27.70 34.39
CA LEU A 419 17.54 -27.56 33.45
C LEU A 419 16.39 -28.54 33.74
N ALA A 420 16.57 -29.49 34.66
CA ALA A 420 15.53 -30.41 35.10
C ALA A 420 14.58 -29.82 36.16
N ILE A 421 14.81 -28.58 36.58
CA ILE A 421 13.93 -27.86 37.49
C ILE A 421 12.55 -27.72 36.83
N SER A 422 11.53 -28.26 37.51
CA SER A 422 10.16 -28.21 37.02
C SER A 422 9.54 -26.83 37.27
N ILE A 423 8.99 -26.25 36.21
CA ILE A 423 8.13 -25.08 36.26
C ILE A 423 6.69 -25.58 36.20
N PRO A 424 5.83 -25.23 37.19
CA PRO A 424 4.43 -25.59 37.17
C PRO A 424 3.77 -25.20 35.84
N LEU A 425 3.01 -26.14 35.26
CA LEU A 425 2.28 -26.01 33.99
C LEU A 425 3.15 -25.95 32.71
N LEU A 426 4.47 -25.89 32.80
CA LEU A 426 5.38 -25.80 31.64
C LEU A 426 6.37 -26.97 31.54
N GLY A 427 6.39 -27.88 32.52
CA GLY A 427 7.39 -28.95 32.60
C GLY A 427 8.77 -28.41 33.01
N THR A 428 9.84 -29.10 32.63
CA THR A 428 11.21 -28.70 32.98
C THR A 428 11.68 -27.50 32.16
N ILE A 429 12.62 -26.71 32.69
CA ILE A 429 13.29 -25.63 31.94
C ILE A 429 13.84 -26.16 30.59
N GLY A 430 14.44 -27.35 30.60
CA GLY A 430 14.94 -28.01 29.39
C GLY A 430 13.84 -28.28 28.36
N ASN A 431 12.69 -28.80 28.78
CA ASN A 431 11.55 -29.07 27.89
C ASN A 431 10.97 -27.78 27.28
N VAL A 432 10.86 -26.71 28.07
CA VAL A 432 10.41 -25.39 27.59
C VAL A 432 11.37 -24.86 26.53
N ILE A 433 12.68 -24.92 26.79
CA ILE A 433 13.71 -24.46 25.85
C ILE A 433 13.66 -25.28 24.55
N GLY A 434 13.61 -26.61 24.65
CA GLY A 434 13.54 -27.50 23.50
C GLY A 434 12.32 -27.22 22.63
N THR A 435 11.14 -27.15 23.25
CA THR A 435 9.87 -26.83 22.58
C THR A 435 9.93 -25.47 21.90
N PHE A 436 10.36 -24.43 22.63
CA PHE A 436 10.47 -23.08 22.10
C PHE A 436 11.42 -22.99 20.91
N MET A 437 12.58 -23.67 20.98
CA MET A 437 13.55 -23.69 19.90
C MET A 437 13.04 -24.45 18.67
N GLY A 438 12.34 -25.57 18.87
CA GLY A 438 11.64 -26.28 17.79
C GLY A 438 10.58 -25.41 17.11
N ALA A 439 9.75 -24.72 17.89
CA ALA A 439 8.73 -23.79 17.41
C ALA A 439 9.34 -22.64 16.59
N THR A 440 10.35 -21.98 17.17
CA THR A 440 11.01 -20.82 16.60
C THR A 440 11.70 -21.18 15.29
N LEU A 441 12.40 -22.32 15.28
CA LEU A 441 13.06 -22.84 14.09
C LEU A 441 12.06 -23.14 12.98
N SER A 442 10.94 -23.79 13.31
CA SER A 442 9.87 -24.08 12.35
C SER A 442 9.25 -22.81 11.76
N GLY A 443 9.01 -21.79 12.60
CA GLY A 443 8.50 -20.49 12.15
C GLY A 443 9.47 -19.80 11.18
N ILE A 444 10.77 -19.83 11.49
CA ILE A 444 11.83 -19.26 10.64
C ILE A 444 11.95 -20.01 9.32
N ILE A 445 11.85 -21.34 9.33
CA ILE A 445 11.84 -22.14 8.11
C ILE A 445 10.61 -21.79 7.26
N GLY A 446 9.43 -21.65 7.86
CA GLY A 446 8.21 -21.21 7.15
C GLY A 446 8.37 -19.83 6.53
N ALA A 447 8.92 -18.88 7.30
CA ALA A 447 9.30 -17.55 6.84
C ALA A 447 10.30 -17.57 5.68
N PHE A 448 11.29 -18.46 5.73
CA PHE A 448 12.27 -18.65 4.67
C PHE A 448 11.62 -19.16 3.38
N VAL A 449 10.71 -20.13 3.47
CA VAL A 449 9.96 -20.63 2.32
C VAL A 449 9.07 -19.55 1.74
N LEU A 450 8.38 -18.77 2.59
CA LEU A 450 7.61 -17.62 2.15
C LEU A 450 8.47 -16.63 1.37
N LYS A 451 9.69 -16.35 1.83
CA LYS A 451 10.64 -15.50 1.10
C LYS A 451 11.07 -16.08 -0.25
N MET A 452 11.24 -17.40 -0.36
CA MET A 452 11.56 -18.04 -1.63
C MET A 452 10.41 -17.95 -2.64
N ILE A 453 9.17 -18.14 -2.18
CA ILE A 453 7.96 -18.02 -3.01
C ILE A 453 7.76 -16.57 -3.43
N ASP A 454 7.90 -15.66 -2.48
CA ASP A 454 7.90 -14.22 -2.66
C ASP A 454 8.87 -13.78 -3.75
N GLN A 455 10.15 -14.19 -3.69
CA GLN A 455 11.13 -13.85 -4.71
C GLN A 455 10.73 -14.32 -6.11
N GLN A 456 10.04 -15.45 -6.27
CA GLN A 456 9.60 -15.88 -7.60
C GLN A 456 8.41 -15.07 -8.13
N ILE A 457 7.44 -14.76 -7.26
CA ILE A 457 6.28 -13.93 -7.62
C ILE A 457 6.72 -12.48 -7.86
N VAL A 458 7.53 -11.92 -6.98
CA VAL A 458 8.13 -10.58 -7.09
C VAL A 458 9.04 -10.49 -8.31
N ASN A 459 9.88 -11.49 -8.62
CA ASN A 459 10.70 -11.42 -9.84
C ASN A 459 9.85 -11.42 -11.13
N LYS A 460 8.75 -12.17 -11.15
CA LYS A 460 7.79 -12.14 -12.27
C LYS A 460 7.10 -10.78 -12.37
N GLN A 461 6.64 -10.23 -11.25
CA GLN A 461 6.01 -8.90 -11.19
C GLN A 461 7.00 -7.78 -11.51
N ILE A 462 8.26 -7.85 -11.05
CA ILE A 462 9.33 -6.93 -11.43
C ILE A 462 9.62 -7.03 -12.92
N SER A 463 9.60 -8.24 -13.51
CA SER A 463 9.76 -8.41 -14.95
C SER A 463 8.59 -7.79 -15.73
N GLU A 464 7.35 -7.95 -15.26
CA GLU A 464 6.16 -7.33 -15.85
C GLU A 464 6.18 -5.80 -15.69
N LEU A 465 6.54 -5.28 -14.52
CA LEU A 465 6.72 -3.85 -14.27
C LEU A 465 7.87 -3.26 -15.10
N SER A 466 8.97 -4.01 -15.26
CA SER A 466 10.09 -3.60 -16.12
C SER A 466 9.68 -3.57 -17.59
N SER A 467 8.88 -4.54 -18.05
CA SER A 467 8.30 -4.53 -19.39
C SER A 467 7.38 -3.32 -19.58
N LYS A 468 6.45 -3.07 -18.65
CA LYS A 468 5.57 -1.90 -18.69
C LYS A 468 6.35 -0.58 -18.67
N LYS A 469 7.44 -0.51 -17.89
CA LYS A 469 8.34 0.65 -17.87
C LYS A 469 9.03 0.84 -19.22
N ILE A 470 9.47 -0.24 -19.87
CA ILE A 470 10.04 -0.17 -21.22
C ILE A 470 8.98 0.33 -22.21
N ASP A 471 7.75 -0.19 -22.15
CA ASP A 471 6.65 0.24 -23.02
C ASP A 471 6.33 1.72 -22.82
N GLN A 472 6.25 2.20 -21.57
CA GLN A 472 6.01 3.61 -21.25
C GLN A 472 7.20 4.52 -21.61
N ASN A 473 8.44 4.05 -21.46
CA ASN A 473 9.62 4.79 -21.93
C ASN A 473 9.62 4.90 -23.46
N ASN A 474 9.18 3.86 -24.18
CA ASN A 474 9.03 3.93 -25.63
C ASN A 474 7.93 4.92 -26.03
N GLU A 475 6.80 4.95 -25.31
CA GLU A 475 5.73 5.94 -25.51
C GLU A 475 6.22 7.37 -25.24
N MET A 476 7.00 7.57 -24.17
CA MET A 476 7.67 8.85 -23.87
C MET A 476 8.58 9.29 -25.02
N LEU A 477 9.40 8.38 -25.58
CA LEU A 477 10.27 8.68 -26.71
C LEU A 477 9.49 9.11 -27.96
N VAL A 478 8.36 8.46 -28.24
CA VAL A 478 7.48 8.82 -29.36
C VAL A 478 6.88 10.22 -29.16
N ILE A 479 6.39 10.53 -27.94
CA ILE A 479 5.84 11.86 -27.62
C ILE A 479 6.92 12.94 -27.73
N GLN A 480 8.15 12.66 -27.26
CA GLN A 480 9.29 13.57 -27.39
C GLN A 480 9.68 13.84 -28.84
N ASP A 481 9.67 12.81 -29.69
CA ASP A 481 9.94 12.92 -31.12
C ASP A 481 8.89 13.80 -31.83
N GLN A 482 7.61 13.55 -31.56
CA GLN A 482 6.50 14.39 -32.06
C GLN A 482 6.61 15.85 -31.61
N LEU A 483 7.03 16.07 -30.36
CA LEU A 483 7.21 17.41 -29.80
C LEU A 483 8.41 18.13 -30.43
N LEU A 484 9.47 17.40 -30.81
CA LEU A 484 10.58 17.94 -31.60
C LEU A 484 10.13 18.32 -33.02
N ASP A 485 9.32 17.49 -33.67
CA ASP A 485 8.76 17.77 -35.00
C ASP A 485 7.86 19.02 -35.00
N VAL A 486 6.98 19.15 -34.00
CA VAL A 486 6.12 20.33 -33.82
C VAL A 486 6.96 21.59 -33.58
N LYS A 487 8.00 21.52 -32.73
CA LYS A 487 8.92 22.64 -32.48
C LYS A 487 9.72 23.03 -33.73
N SER A 488 10.17 22.04 -34.50
CA SER A 488 10.88 22.26 -35.77
C SER A 488 9.97 22.94 -36.81
N THR A 489 8.72 22.48 -36.91
CA THR A 489 7.71 23.05 -37.81
C THR A 489 7.36 24.48 -37.41
N LYS A 490 7.14 24.73 -36.11
CA LYS A 490 6.89 26.07 -35.56
C LYS A 490 8.04 27.04 -35.83
N LEU A 491 9.28 26.59 -35.66
CA LEU A 491 10.48 27.37 -36.00
C LEU A 491 10.55 27.69 -37.49
N GLN A 492 10.14 26.75 -38.37
CA GLN A 492 10.12 26.99 -39.81
C GLN A 492 9.03 28.00 -40.19
N VAL A 493 7.82 27.88 -39.64
CA VAL A 493 6.72 28.85 -39.81
C VAL A 493 7.16 30.25 -39.34
N GLU A 494 7.85 30.36 -38.21
CA GLU A 494 8.38 31.64 -37.71
C GLU A 494 9.44 32.23 -38.66
N LYS A 495 10.38 31.40 -39.14
CA LYS A 495 11.38 31.84 -40.14
C LYS A 495 10.72 32.35 -41.42
N ASP A 496 9.74 31.62 -41.95
CA ASP A 496 9.05 31.98 -43.18
C ASP A 496 8.25 33.28 -43.01
N SER A 497 7.61 33.47 -41.85
CA SER A 497 6.94 34.72 -41.47
C SER A 497 7.91 35.91 -41.40
N ILE A 498 9.10 35.72 -40.79
CA ILE A 498 10.14 36.76 -40.72
C ILE A 498 10.67 37.09 -42.14
N VAL A 499 10.95 36.08 -42.96
CA VAL A 499 11.43 36.27 -44.34
C VAL A 499 10.40 37.04 -45.17
N ASN A 500 9.12 36.68 -45.08
CA ASN A 500 8.03 37.38 -45.76
C ASN A 500 7.93 38.84 -45.28
N THR A 501 8.01 39.08 -43.97
CA THR A 501 8.01 40.45 -43.41
C THR A 501 9.20 41.29 -43.92
N ILE A 502 10.40 40.69 -44.00
CA ILE A 502 11.60 41.35 -44.55
C ILE A 502 11.38 41.71 -46.02
N LYS A 503 10.85 40.76 -46.80
CA LYS A 503 10.54 40.95 -48.22
C LYS A 503 9.55 42.07 -48.43
N GLU A 504 8.43 42.08 -47.70
CA GLU A 504 7.43 43.15 -47.75
C GLU A 504 8.02 44.52 -47.41
N ARG A 505 8.88 44.60 -46.38
CA ARG A 505 9.58 45.85 -46.02
C ARG A 505 10.56 46.31 -47.10
N HIS A 506 11.27 45.39 -47.74
CA HIS A 506 12.15 45.71 -48.88
C HIS A 506 11.36 46.19 -50.09
N ASP A 507 10.25 45.54 -50.43
CA ASP A 507 9.38 45.95 -51.53
C ASP A 507 8.75 47.33 -51.27
N MET A 508 8.37 47.61 -50.01
CA MET A 508 7.90 48.91 -49.57
C MET A 508 8.99 49.99 -49.67
N ALA A 509 10.21 49.70 -49.20
CA ALA A 509 11.34 50.62 -49.30
C ALA A 509 11.74 50.90 -50.75
N ALA A 510 11.73 49.88 -51.61
CA ALA A 510 12.00 50.02 -53.04
C ALA A 510 10.95 50.90 -53.72
N SER A 511 9.67 50.71 -53.39
CA SER A 511 8.57 51.55 -53.86
C SER A 511 8.75 53.02 -53.44
N MET A 512 9.05 53.28 -52.16
CA MET A 512 9.33 54.63 -51.65
C MET A 512 10.56 55.28 -52.31
N MET A 513 11.63 54.50 -52.54
CA MET A 513 12.84 55.00 -53.18
C MET A 513 12.59 55.35 -54.65
N LYS A 514 11.81 54.53 -55.35
CA LYS A 514 11.40 54.78 -56.74
C LYS A 514 10.53 56.03 -56.84
N GLU A 515 9.58 56.21 -55.92
CA GLU A 515 8.78 57.43 -55.82
C GLU A 515 9.68 58.66 -55.64
N LYS A 516 10.60 58.65 -54.67
CA LYS A 516 11.52 59.78 -54.41
C LYS A 516 12.50 60.05 -55.55
N LEU A 517 12.97 59.02 -56.26
CA LEU A 517 13.83 59.21 -57.44
C LEU A 517 13.04 59.78 -58.61
N SER A 518 11.78 59.36 -58.80
CA SER A 518 10.90 59.95 -59.81
C SER A 518 10.68 61.45 -59.55
N ASP A 519 10.45 61.82 -58.28
CA ASP A 519 10.34 63.23 -57.85
C ASP A 519 11.60 64.04 -58.25
N ILE A 520 12.80 63.46 -58.10
CA ILE A 520 14.08 64.14 -58.41
C ILE A 520 14.29 64.27 -59.93
N PHE A 521 14.03 63.22 -60.70
CA PHE A 521 14.36 63.21 -62.13
C PHE A 521 13.37 64.00 -62.98
N GLU A 522 12.10 64.10 -62.60
CA GLU A 522 11.14 65.01 -63.25
C GLU A 522 11.57 66.48 -63.15
N GLU A 523 12.35 66.85 -62.13
CA GLU A 523 12.88 68.21 -61.97
C GLU A 523 14.07 68.52 -62.93
N SER A 524 14.78 67.48 -63.40
CA SER A 524 16.01 67.61 -64.20
C SER A 524 15.86 67.63 -65.73
N THR A 525 14.70 67.26 -66.29
CA THR A 525 14.52 67.12 -67.76
C THR A 525 14.13 68.42 -68.49
N ARG A 526 14.66 69.58 -68.07
CA ARG A 526 14.61 70.82 -68.85
C ARG A 526 15.96 71.05 -69.56
N ASP A 527 16.06 70.50 -70.78
CA ASP A 527 16.97 70.75 -71.93
C ASP A 527 18.42 71.28 -71.71
N GLU A 528 19.41 70.41 -71.91
CA GLU A 528 20.85 70.75 -72.17
C GLU A 528 21.25 70.56 -73.66
N LYS A 529 20.29 70.32 -74.57
CA LYS A 529 20.59 70.06 -75.99
C LYS A 529 20.89 71.32 -76.82
N SER A 530 20.72 72.51 -76.25
CA SER A 530 20.93 73.77 -76.97
C SER A 530 22.41 74.19 -77.02
N ASP A 531 23.25 73.71 -76.09
CA ASP A 531 24.55 74.34 -75.84
C ASP A 531 25.69 73.77 -76.70
N PHE A 532 25.53 72.55 -77.23
CA PHE A 532 26.59 71.89 -78.01
C PHE A 532 26.58 72.26 -79.51
N ASP A 533 25.41 72.52 -80.09
CA ASP A 533 25.30 72.93 -81.50
C ASP A 533 25.86 74.35 -81.72
N GLU A 534 25.87 75.20 -80.68
CA GLU A 534 26.41 76.56 -80.75
C GLU A 534 27.96 76.58 -80.69
N ILE A 535 28.58 75.57 -80.08
CA ILE A 535 30.04 75.42 -79.96
C ILE A 535 30.67 74.94 -81.27
N ASP A 536 30.00 74.01 -81.98
CA ASP A 536 30.50 73.50 -83.27
C ASP A 536 30.47 74.57 -84.37
N ALA A 537 29.47 75.48 -84.34
CA ALA A 537 29.40 76.60 -85.28
C ALA A 537 30.54 77.62 -85.09
N LEU A 538 30.97 77.87 -83.84
CA LEU A 538 32.07 78.80 -83.54
C LEU A 538 33.46 78.23 -83.89
N LEU A 539 33.62 76.91 -83.86
CA LEU A 539 34.87 76.25 -84.22
C LEU A 539 35.14 76.23 -85.73
N GLN A 540 34.08 76.25 -86.54
CA GLN A 540 34.20 76.24 -88.00
C GLN A 540 34.59 77.61 -88.58
N ASP A 541 34.21 78.71 -87.92
CA ASP A 541 34.53 80.09 -88.33
C ASP A 541 35.98 80.53 -87.97
N LEU A 542 36.71 79.71 -87.20
CA LEU A 542 38.12 79.95 -86.82
C LEU A 542 39.14 79.26 -87.76
N LEU A 543 38.67 78.46 -88.72
CA LEU A 543 39.51 77.69 -89.66
C LEU A 543 39.47 78.20 -91.11
N ASP A 544 38.76 79.30 -91.37
CA ASP A 544 38.85 80.15 -92.58
C ASP A 544 39.30 81.57 -92.18
#